data_AF-A0A2V6IDU2-F1
#
_entry.id   AF-A0A2V6IDU2-F1
#
_cell.length_a   1.000
_cell.length_b   1.000
_cell.length_c   1.000
_cell.angle_alpha   90.00
_cell.angle_beta   90.00
_cell.angle_gamma   90.00
#
_symmetry.space_group_name_H-M   'P 1'
#
loop_
_entity.id
_entity.type
_entity.pdbx_description
1 polymer ?
#
loop_
_entity_poly.entity_id
_entity_poly.type
_entity_poly.pdbx_seq_one_letter_code
_entity_poly.pdbx_strand_id
1 'polypeptide(L)'
;MSDGFIGGSGGGILSAGVLILTDCTISGNVSSDSSGGGGVMNDHGTMTITGCTISDNNAGLGGGGGGVLNENGTMTITRCTISNNSVSGWLLSSEGGGILNESGGSLIVTNSTISGNTCSAVYFDPFPATALGGGVYNSGSMTITNCTISGNSAVGITSLDTGEGGGISNGGNLQITSSTIAHNSARVETVHSAVGFMGLGLREQTAVS
;
A
#
# COMPACT_ATOMS: atom_id res chain seq x y z
N MET A 1 2.72 17.11 13.19
CA MET A 1 1.35 17.27 13.70
C MET A 1 0.80 15.86 13.91
N SER A 2 0.18 15.59 15.04
CA SER A 2 -0.31 14.27 15.44
C SER A 2 -1.61 14.48 16.21
N ASP A 3 -2.65 14.72 15.44
CA ASP A 3 -4.00 14.97 15.88
C ASP A 3 -4.87 14.64 14.68
N GLY A 4 -5.33 13.38 14.65
CA GLY A 4 -6.00 12.74 13.53
C GLY A 4 -7.04 13.65 12.88
N PHE A 5 -6.71 14.13 11.70
CA PHE A 5 -7.63 14.85 10.86
C PHE A 5 -8.40 13.81 10.06
N ILE A 6 -9.72 13.81 10.19
CA ILE A 6 -10.62 13.12 9.27
C ILE A 6 -10.94 14.16 8.22
N GLY A 7 -10.17 14.22 7.13
CA GLY A 7 -10.36 15.28 6.14
C GLY A 7 -9.71 15.02 4.79
N GLY A 8 -10.53 14.69 3.79
CA GLY A 8 -10.16 14.68 2.37
C GLY A 8 -9.22 13.55 1.96
N SER A 9 -9.03 13.40 0.66
CA SER A 9 -8.30 12.31 0.00
C SER A 9 -6.83 12.15 0.44
N GLY A 10 -6.30 12.99 1.33
CA GLY A 10 -5.07 12.73 2.08
C GLY A 10 -5.38 12.73 3.57
N GLY A 11 -5.46 11.55 4.20
CA GLY A 11 -5.89 11.42 5.60
C GLY A 11 -5.09 12.29 6.57
N GLY A 12 -3.83 12.62 6.27
CA GLY A 12 -3.05 13.62 6.99
C GLY A 12 -2.70 14.86 6.15
N ILE A 13 -2.11 14.65 4.98
CA ILE A 13 -1.60 15.73 4.10
C ILE A 13 -2.03 15.47 2.66
N LEU A 14 -2.63 16.47 2.01
CA LEU A 14 -2.85 16.50 0.57
C LEU A 14 -2.10 17.70 -0.02
N SER A 15 -1.34 17.47 -1.10
CA SER A 15 -0.70 18.56 -1.86
C SER A 15 -0.92 18.40 -3.35
N ALA A 16 -1.38 19.48 -3.99
CA ALA A 16 -1.42 19.63 -5.44
C ALA A 16 -0.41 20.67 -5.98
N GLY A 17 0.45 21.18 -5.11
CA GLY A 17 1.50 22.15 -5.43
C GLY A 17 2.89 21.63 -5.08
N VAL A 18 3.81 22.55 -4.79
CA VAL A 18 5.14 22.20 -4.26
C VAL A 18 5.04 22.07 -2.74
N LEU A 19 5.38 20.89 -2.20
CA LEU A 19 5.47 20.65 -0.76
C LEU A 19 6.81 20.02 -0.38
N ILE A 20 7.39 20.52 0.70
CA ILE A 20 8.62 19.98 1.28
C ILE A 20 8.34 19.60 2.73
N LEU A 21 8.55 18.33 3.06
CA LEU A 21 8.47 17.79 4.40
C LEU A 21 9.87 17.38 4.84
N THR A 22 10.31 17.88 6.00
CA THR A 22 11.63 17.58 6.56
C THR A 22 11.51 17.27 8.04
N ASP A 23 12.07 16.14 8.45
CA ASP A 23 12.12 15.69 9.86
C ASP A 23 10.74 15.71 10.56
N CYS A 24 9.71 15.31 9.81
CA CYS A 24 8.33 15.28 10.28
C CYS A 24 7.89 13.85 10.66
N THR A 25 6.91 13.77 11.56
CA THR A 25 6.14 12.54 11.82
C THR A 25 4.72 12.74 11.32
N ILE A 26 4.27 11.82 10.47
CA ILE A 26 2.92 11.73 9.91
C ILE A 26 2.38 10.37 10.35
N SER A 27 1.55 10.35 11.39
CA SER A 27 1.06 9.08 11.93
C SER A 27 -0.36 9.11 12.45
N GLY A 28 -1.00 7.94 12.47
CA GLY A 28 -2.35 7.75 12.98
C GLY A 28 -3.44 8.42 12.15
N ASN A 29 -3.16 8.73 10.89
CA ASN A 29 -4.13 9.39 10.01
C ASN A 29 -4.97 8.37 9.26
N VAL A 30 -6.22 8.73 8.97
CA VAL A 30 -7.16 7.83 8.28
C VAL A 30 -7.86 8.58 7.17
N SER A 31 -7.69 8.13 5.93
CA SER A 31 -8.54 8.56 4.82
C SER A 31 -9.84 7.77 4.86
N SER A 32 -10.98 8.46 4.85
CA SER A 32 -12.30 7.84 4.62
C SER A 32 -12.71 7.83 3.16
N ASP A 33 -11.87 8.38 2.28
CA ASP A 33 -12.14 8.53 0.86
C ASP A 33 -11.62 7.31 0.08
N SER A 34 -12.43 6.85 -0.88
CA SER A 34 -12.14 5.69 -1.72
C SER A 34 -11.04 5.91 -2.75
N SER A 35 -10.51 7.12 -2.87
CA SER A 35 -9.38 7.44 -3.74
C SER A 35 -8.21 8.08 -2.99
N GLY A 36 -8.21 8.02 -1.66
CA GLY A 36 -7.26 8.79 -0.85
C GLY A 36 -6.10 7.99 -0.26
N GLY A 37 -4.94 8.67 -0.11
CA GLY A 37 -3.79 8.18 0.64
C GLY A 37 -3.98 8.35 2.16
N GLY A 38 -3.61 7.35 2.95
CA GLY A 38 -3.90 7.35 4.39
C GLY A 38 -3.10 8.41 5.17
N GLY A 39 -1.82 8.59 4.85
CA GLY A 39 -0.96 9.59 5.47
C GLY A 39 -0.75 10.82 4.59
N VAL A 40 -0.16 10.63 3.41
CA VAL A 40 0.25 11.68 2.49
C VAL A 40 -0.25 11.39 1.08
N MET A 41 -0.88 12.36 0.43
CA MET A 41 -1.27 12.33 -0.97
C MET A 41 -0.59 13.47 -1.74
N ASN A 42 0.08 13.14 -2.83
CA ASN A 42 0.53 14.09 -3.84
C ASN A 42 -0.34 13.94 -5.10
N ASP A 43 -1.12 14.97 -5.39
CA ASP A 43 -2.14 14.98 -6.45
C ASP A 43 -1.71 15.97 -7.54
N HIS A 44 -1.08 15.49 -8.62
CA HIS A 44 -0.50 16.31 -9.70
C HIS A 44 0.61 17.30 -9.24
N GLY A 45 1.03 17.23 -7.98
CA GLY A 45 2.01 18.13 -7.38
C GLY A 45 3.46 17.66 -7.47
N THR A 46 4.36 18.43 -6.84
CA THR A 46 5.77 18.05 -6.62
C THR A 46 6.06 17.99 -5.13
N MET A 47 6.47 16.82 -4.63
CA MET A 47 6.71 16.62 -3.20
C MET A 47 8.11 16.09 -2.90
N THR A 48 8.77 16.69 -1.91
CA THR A 48 10.03 16.18 -1.35
C THR A 48 9.83 15.85 0.12
N ILE A 49 10.09 14.59 0.50
CA ILE A 49 9.98 14.09 1.86
C ILE A 49 11.36 13.61 2.30
N THR A 50 11.92 14.22 3.35
CA THR A 50 13.27 13.91 3.83
C THR A 50 13.28 13.70 5.33
N GLY A 51 13.91 12.62 5.82
CA GLY A 51 14.08 12.40 7.26
C GLY A 51 12.77 12.16 8.02
N CYS A 52 11.68 11.85 7.31
CA CYS A 52 10.35 11.75 7.91
C CYS A 52 10.00 10.31 8.32
N THR A 53 9.09 10.20 9.28
CA THR A 53 8.42 8.95 9.63
C THR A 53 6.96 9.03 9.23
N ILE A 54 6.50 8.08 8.41
CA ILE A 54 5.11 7.94 7.97
C ILE A 54 4.62 6.60 8.49
N SER A 55 3.85 6.60 9.58
CA SER A 55 3.48 5.35 10.25
C SER A 55 2.05 5.25 10.71
N ASP A 56 1.53 4.03 10.81
CA ASP A 56 0.22 3.77 11.42
C ASP A 56 -0.91 4.57 10.74
N ASN A 57 -0.75 4.88 9.46
CA ASN A 57 -1.78 5.55 8.67
C ASN A 57 -2.61 4.51 7.90
N ASN A 58 -3.88 4.82 7.66
CA ASN A 58 -4.81 3.91 7.01
C ASN A 58 -5.57 4.58 5.85
N ALA A 59 -5.47 4.01 4.66
CA ALA A 59 -6.36 4.33 3.54
C ALA A 59 -7.64 3.47 3.66
N GLY A 60 -8.78 4.11 3.87
CA GLY A 60 -10.08 3.46 4.00
C GLY A 60 -10.69 3.02 2.66
N LEU A 61 -11.82 2.31 2.76
CA LEU A 61 -12.72 1.80 1.71
C LEU A 61 -12.30 2.04 0.24
N GLY A 62 -11.36 1.24 -0.27
CA GLY A 62 -11.00 1.24 -1.70
C GLY A 62 -9.97 2.29 -2.12
N GLY A 63 -9.50 3.13 -1.19
CA GLY A 63 -8.33 3.97 -1.41
C GLY A 63 -7.05 3.14 -1.60
N GLY A 64 -5.95 3.82 -1.90
CA GLY A 64 -4.64 3.18 -2.06
C GLY A 64 -3.53 4.06 -1.49
N GLY A 65 -2.40 3.45 -1.16
CA GLY A 65 -1.29 4.15 -0.51
C GLY A 65 -1.58 4.41 0.96
N GLY A 66 -1.62 3.35 1.77
CA GLY A 66 -1.93 3.43 3.20
C GLY A 66 -1.09 4.47 3.94
N GLY A 67 0.20 4.57 3.59
CA GLY A 67 1.08 5.65 4.04
C GLY A 67 1.15 6.81 3.04
N VAL A 68 1.49 6.49 1.79
CA VAL A 68 1.78 7.47 0.74
C VAL A 68 1.06 7.12 -0.55
N LEU A 69 0.38 8.11 -1.14
CA LEU A 69 -0.17 8.08 -2.48
C LEU A 69 0.51 9.15 -3.34
N ASN A 70 1.03 8.76 -4.50
CA ASN A 70 1.48 9.67 -5.55
C ASN A 70 0.65 9.44 -6.82
N GLU A 71 -0.26 10.35 -7.09
CA GLU A 71 -1.19 10.33 -8.23
C GLU A 71 -0.79 11.44 -9.21
N ASN A 72 -0.39 11.08 -10.43
CA ASN A 72 0.00 12.01 -11.49
C ASN A 72 1.06 13.07 -11.10
N GLY A 73 1.75 12.87 -9.98
CA GLY A 73 2.70 13.81 -9.40
C GLY A 73 4.14 13.32 -9.45
N THR A 74 5.06 14.22 -9.08
CA THR A 74 6.49 13.88 -8.88
C THR A 74 6.83 13.88 -7.40
N MET A 75 7.34 12.77 -6.89
CA MET A 75 7.68 12.66 -5.48
C MET A 75 9.10 12.11 -5.28
N THR A 76 9.83 12.68 -4.32
CA THR A 76 11.13 12.17 -3.86
C THR A 76 11.07 11.91 -2.36
N ILE A 77 11.38 10.67 -1.96
CA ILE A 77 11.43 10.22 -0.56
C ILE A 77 12.86 9.82 -0.24
N THR A 78 13.45 10.44 0.78
CA THR A 78 14.86 10.22 1.13
C THR A 78 15.05 10.09 2.64
N ARG A 79 15.80 9.07 3.09
CA ARG A 79 16.08 8.85 4.53
C ARG A 79 14.80 8.79 5.38
N CYS A 80 13.75 8.16 4.87
CA CYS A 80 12.47 8.07 5.54
C CYS A 80 12.18 6.65 6.05
N THR A 81 11.27 6.56 7.01
CA THR A 81 10.67 5.30 7.46
C THR A 81 9.19 5.33 7.15
N ILE A 82 8.71 4.36 6.39
CA ILE A 82 7.30 4.16 6.03
C ILE A 82 6.87 2.82 6.60
N SER A 83 6.14 2.84 7.71
CA SER A 83 5.91 1.60 8.46
C SER A 83 4.54 1.44 9.06
N ASN A 84 4.06 0.20 9.15
CA ASN A 84 2.77 -0.14 9.76
C ASN A 84 1.58 0.64 9.17
N ASN A 85 1.70 1.09 7.93
CA ASN A 85 0.57 1.68 7.24
C ASN A 85 -0.28 0.58 6.62
N SER A 86 -1.57 0.86 6.47
CA SER A 86 -2.52 -0.13 5.96
C SER A 86 -3.50 0.43 4.95
N VAL A 87 -3.98 -0.46 4.09
CA VAL A 87 -5.16 -0.23 3.26
C VAL A 87 -6.09 -1.42 3.39
N SER A 88 -7.38 -1.14 3.50
CA SER A 88 -8.42 -2.17 3.52
C SER A 88 -9.44 -1.87 2.42
N GLY A 89 -9.33 -2.60 1.32
CA GLY A 89 -10.32 -2.62 0.26
C GLY A 89 -11.52 -3.42 0.72
N TRP A 90 -12.64 -2.76 0.97
CA TRP A 90 -13.93 -3.42 1.14
C TRP A 90 -14.67 -3.33 -0.17
N LEU A 91 -15.08 -4.47 -0.71
CA LEU A 91 -15.84 -4.55 -1.96
C LEU A 91 -15.09 -4.03 -3.20
N LEU A 92 -13.77 -3.82 -3.13
CA LEU A 92 -12.90 -3.42 -4.24
C LEU A 92 -11.47 -3.93 -3.97
N SER A 93 -10.65 -3.97 -5.02
CA SER A 93 -9.21 -4.17 -4.87
C SER A 93 -8.58 -3.04 -4.04
N SER A 94 -7.43 -3.33 -3.46
CA SER A 94 -6.65 -2.35 -2.68
C SER A 94 -5.18 -2.40 -3.09
N GLU A 95 -4.51 -1.27 -2.95
CA GLU A 95 -3.20 -1.05 -3.57
C GLU A 95 -2.26 -0.32 -2.62
N GLY A 96 -1.04 -0.85 -2.47
CA GLY A 96 0.06 -0.17 -1.80
C GLY A 96 -0.18 0.07 -0.31
N GLY A 97 0.01 -0.96 0.53
CA GLY A 97 -0.15 -0.81 1.98
C GLY A 97 0.74 0.28 2.58
N GLY A 98 1.98 0.39 2.11
CA GLY A 98 2.88 1.49 2.46
C GLY A 98 2.80 2.62 1.45
N ILE A 99 3.09 2.32 0.18
CA ILE A 99 3.16 3.28 -0.91
C ILE A 99 2.35 2.81 -2.10
N LEU A 100 1.55 3.71 -2.67
CA LEU A 100 0.98 3.62 -4.00
C LEU A 100 1.61 4.71 -4.89
N ASN A 101 2.29 4.31 -5.96
CA ASN A 101 2.65 5.19 -7.06
C ASN A 101 1.79 4.85 -8.28
N GLU A 102 0.80 5.67 -8.54
CA GLU A 102 -0.21 5.42 -9.57
C GLU A 102 0.33 5.75 -10.98
N SER A 103 -0.45 5.41 -12.00
CA SER A 103 -0.17 5.76 -13.38
C SER A 103 0.00 7.28 -13.52
N GLY A 104 0.98 7.70 -14.33
CA GLY A 104 1.39 9.11 -14.43
C GLY A 104 2.26 9.61 -13.27
N GLY A 105 2.33 8.88 -12.15
CA GLY A 105 3.20 9.19 -11.02
C GLY A 105 4.68 8.85 -11.28
N SER A 106 5.57 9.76 -10.88
CA SER A 106 7.02 9.56 -10.86
C SER A 106 7.53 9.61 -9.42
N LEU A 107 8.06 8.49 -8.94
CA LEU A 107 8.50 8.35 -7.55
C LEU A 107 9.95 7.86 -7.44
N ILE A 108 10.76 8.61 -6.71
CA ILE A 108 12.12 8.21 -6.35
C ILE A 108 12.18 7.97 -4.84
N VAL A 109 12.60 6.78 -4.43
CA VAL A 109 12.81 6.42 -3.03
C VAL A 109 14.27 6.04 -2.81
N THR A 110 14.95 6.76 -1.91
CA THR A 110 16.36 6.50 -1.61
C THR A 110 16.64 6.40 -0.11
N ASN A 111 17.57 5.54 0.28
CA ASN A 111 18.09 5.45 1.65
C ASN A 111 16.98 5.27 2.70
N SER A 112 15.89 4.58 2.36
CA SER A 112 14.66 4.56 3.16
C SER A 112 14.25 3.14 3.54
N THR A 113 13.42 3.03 4.56
CA THR A 113 12.86 1.75 5.01
C THR A 113 11.34 1.74 4.81
N ILE A 114 10.84 0.69 4.18
CA ILE A 114 9.41 0.43 3.97
C ILE A 114 9.09 -0.90 4.63
N SER A 115 8.41 -0.88 5.79
CA SER A 115 8.29 -2.10 6.59
C SER A 115 7.00 -2.28 7.35
N GLY A 116 6.54 -3.52 7.49
CA GLY A 116 5.34 -3.82 8.29
C GLY A 116 4.05 -3.26 7.69
N ASN A 117 4.07 -2.81 6.44
CA ASN A 117 2.87 -2.26 5.81
C ASN A 117 1.99 -3.39 5.27
N THR A 118 0.67 -3.17 5.28
CA THR A 118 -0.31 -4.20 4.95
C THR A 118 -1.31 -3.70 3.92
N CYS A 119 -1.46 -4.46 2.85
CA CYS A 119 -2.53 -4.31 1.88
C CYS A 119 -3.51 -5.47 2.06
N SER A 120 -4.81 -5.19 2.19
CA SER A 120 -5.81 -6.23 2.41
C SER A 120 -7.08 -5.97 1.62
N ALA A 121 -7.55 -7.02 0.94
CA ALA A 121 -8.79 -7.00 0.18
C ALA A 121 -9.80 -7.95 0.81
N VAL A 122 -10.99 -7.43 1.11
CA VAL A 122 -12.16 -8.14 1.63
C VAL A 122 -13.31 -7.97 0.65
N TYR A 123 -13.75 -9.05 0.01
CA TYR A 123 -14.95 -9.00 -0.84
C TYR A 123 -16.03 -10.01 -0.41
N PHE A 124 -17.28 -9.69 -0.70
CA PHE A 124 -18.43 -10.60 -0.60
C PHE A 124 -19.02 -10.81 -2.01
N ASP A 125 -18.79 -11.99 -2.61
CA ASP A 125 -19.33 -12.58 -3.86
C ASP A 125 -20.33 -11.71 -4.68
N PRO A 126 -20.13 -11.48 -6.00
CA PRO A 126 -19.50 -12.42 -6.98
C PRO A 126 -18.17 -12.02 -7.63
N PHE A 127 -17.55 -10.89 -7.25
CA PHE A 127 -16.33 -10.42 -7.91
C PHE A 127 -15.10 -10.60 -7.00
N PRO A 128 -14.03 -11.31 -7.42
CA PRO A 128 -12.81 -11.41 -6.61
C PRO A 128 -12.15 -10.03 -6.45
N ALA A 129 -11.60 -9.75 -5.28
CA ALA A 129 -10.78 -8.56 -5.03
C ALA A 129 -9.30 -8.94 -4.83
N THR A 130 -8.40 -8.03 -5.18
CA THR A 130 -6.96 -8.27 -5.07
C THR A 130 -6.31 -7.23 -4.17
N ALA A 131 -5.49 -7.70 -3.24
CA ALA A 131 -4.57 -6.87 -2.47
C ALA A 131 -3.23 -6.81 -3.20
N LEU A 132 -2.90 -5.65 -3.76
CA LEU A 132 -1.72 -5.44 -4.58
C LEU A 132 -0.67 -4.65 -3.80
N GLY A 133 0.51 -5.23 -3.60
CA GLY A 133 1.64 -4.48 -3.02
C GLY A 133 1.49 -4.24 -1.53
N GLY A 134 1.89 -5.19 -0.69
CA GLY A 134 1.83 -5.01 0.77
C GLY A 134 2.67 -3.83 1.25
N GLY A 135 3.90 -3.72 0.72
CA GLY A 135 4.77 -2.57 0.95
C GLY A 135 4.54 -1.48 -0.09
N VAL A 136 4.67 -1.85 -1.36
CA VAL A 136 4.63 -0.91 -2.49
C VAL A 136 3.76 -1.48 -3.60
N TYR A 137 2.86 -0.67 -4.14
CA TYR A 137 2.31 -0.87 -5.47
C TYR A 137 2.81 0.24 -6.41
N ASN A 138 3.31 -0.15 -7.58
CA ASN A 138 3.72 0.79 -8.62
C ASN A 138 3.04 0.47 -9.95
N SER A 139 2.19 1.37 -10.44
CA SER A 139 1.72 1.40 -11.82
C SER A 139 2.33 2.55 -12.65
N GLY A 140 2.98 3.51 -11.99
CA GLY A 140 3.75 4.59 -12.63
C GLY A 140 5.24 4.26 -12.88
N SER A 141 6.09 5.29 -12.79
CA SER A 141 7.54 5.16 -12.88
C SER A 141 8.17 5.27 -11.49
N MET A 142 8.90 4.25 -11.06
CA MET A 142 9.52 4.21 -9.74
C MET A 142 11.00 3.80 -9.79
N THR A 143 11.82 4.52 -9.03
CA THR A 143 13.21 4.16 -8.77
C THR A 143 13.43 3.97 -7.27
N ILE A 144 13.97 2.81 -6.89
CA ILE A 144 14.28 2.45 -5.50
C ILE A 144 15.78 2.21 -5.39
N THR A 145 16.46 2.99 -4.54
CA THR A 145 17.92 2.86 -4.35
C THR A 145 18.31 2.84 -2.88
N ASN A 146 19.15 1.89 -2.50
CA ASN A 146 19.63 1.74 -1.12
C ASN A 146 18.49 1.70 -0.08
N CYS A 147 17.42 0.97 -0.38
CA CYS A 147 16.27 0.85 0.50
C CYS A 147 16.13 -0.55 1.10
N THR A 148 15.40 -0.63 2.21
CA THR A 148 14.97 -1.90 2.80
C THR A 148 13.45 -2.00 2.73
N ILE A 149 12.94 -3.05 2.09
CA ILE A 149 11.51 -3.33 1.97
C ILE A 149 11.26 -4.67 2.65
N SER A 150 10.71 -4.65 3.87
CA SER A 150 10.63 -5.86 4.68
C SER A 150 9.42 -6.00 5.59
N GLY A 151 8.98 -7.23 5.85
CA GLY A 151 7.86 -7.48 6.76
C GLY A 151 6.52 -6.97 6.22
N ASN A 152 6.41 -6.65 4.93
CA ASN A 152 5.17 -6.15 4.36
C ASN A 152 4.28 -7.31 3.89
N SER A 153 2.96 -7.11 3.92
CA SER A 153 1.98 -8.17 3.67
C SER A 153 0.89 -7.74 2.69
N ALA A 154 0.61 -8.56 1.68
CA ALA A 154 -0.57 -8.48 0.83
C ALA A 154 -1.49 -9.65 1.15
N VAL A 155 -2.73 -9.38 1.54
CA VAL A 155 -3.66 -10.38 2.07
C VAL A 155 -5.01 -10.33 1.33
N GLY A 156 -5.33 -11.38 0.58
CA GLY A 156 -6.72 -11.64 0.18
C GLY A 156 -7.45 -12.33 1.33
N ILE A 157 -8.66 -11.90 1.69
CA ILE A 157 -9.35 -12.36 2.91
C ILE A 157 -10.45 -13.41 2.63
N THR A 158 -10.85 -13.60 1.38
CA THR A 158 -11.71 -14.73 0.98
C THR A 158 -11.00 -15.69 0.05
N SER A 159 -11.56 -16.89 -0.16
CA SER A 159 -10.98 -17.92 -1.05
C SER A 159 -10.89 -17.52 -2.52
N LEU A 160 -11.57 -16.44 -2.91
CA LEU A 160 -11.50 -15.87 -4.27
C LEU A 160 -10.55 -14.67 -4.34
N ASP A 161 -10.18 -14.09 -3.19
CA ASP A 161 -9.31 -12.93 -3.14
C ASP A 161 -7.85 -13.36 -3.21
N THR A 162 -7.00 -12.53 -3.81
CA THR A 162 -5.56 -12.79 -3.92
C THR A 162 -4.75 -11.69 -3.26
N GLY A 163 -3.69 -12.07 -2.56
CA GLY A 163 -2.61 -11.16 -2.20
C GLY A 163 -1.49 -11.28 -3.22
N GLU A 164 -1.05 -10.18 -3.81
CA GLU A 164 0.04 -10.16 -4.79
C GLU A 164 1.11 -9.18 -4.38
N GLY A 165 2.38 -9.60 -4.49
CA GLY A 165 3.52 -8.74 -4.21
C GLY A 165 3.55 -8.24 -2.76
N GLY A 166 3.72 -9.14 -1.78
CA GLY A 166 3.76 -8.78 -0.36
C GLY A 166 4.73 -7.63 -0.05
N GLY A 167 5.87 -7.60 -0.75
CA GLY A 167 6.83 -6.49 -0.67
C GLY A 167 6.52 -5.42 -1.69
N ILE A 168 6.56 -5.81 -2.97
CA ILE A 168 6.29 -4.93 -4.10
C ILE A 168 5.40 -5.67 -5.08
N SER A 169 4.32 -5.03 -5.55
CA SER A 169 3.64 -5.38 -6.78
C SER A 169 3.86 -4.25 -7.79
N ASN A 170 4.18 -4.61 -9.04
CA ASN A 170 4.58 -3.66 -10.07
C ASN A 170 3.85 -3.94 -11.39
N GLY A 171 2.98 -3.01 -11.80
CA GLY A 171 2.40 -2.93 -13.14
C GLY A 171 3.08 -1.88 -14.04
N GLY A 172 3.94 -1.03 -13.48
CA GLY A 172 4.60 0.08 -14.18
C GLY A 172 6.09 -0.14 -14.49
N ASN A 173 6.83 0.95 -14.68
CA ASN A 173 8.29 0.93 -14.82
C ASN A 173 8.94 0.98 -13.44
N LEU A 174 9.79 0.01 -13.13
CA LEU A 174 10.45 -0.10 -11.83
C LEU A 174 11.93 -0.41 -11.99
N GLN A 175 12.76 0.44 -11.41
CA GLN A 175 14.19 0.22 -11.27
C GLN A 175 14.56 0.08 -9.80
N ILE A 176 15.30 -0.98 -9.46
CA ILE A 176 15.76 -1.23 -8.09
C ILE A 176 17.26 -1.45 -8.11
N THR A 177 17.99 -0.71 -7.28
CA THR A 177 19.44 -0.82 -7.13
C THR A 177 19.85 -0.84 -5.67
N SER A 178 20.83 -1.67 -5.32
CA SER A 178 21.43 -1.75 -3.98
C SER A 178 20.42 -1.85 -2.83
N SER A 179 19.27 -2.50 -3.04
CA SER A 179 18.17 -2.54 -2.08
C SER A 179 17.86 -3.96 -1.64
N THR A 180 17.33 -4.11 -0.42
CA THR A 180 16.94 -5.40 0.15
C THR A 180 15.42 -5.53 0.16
N ILE A 181 14.89 -6.63 -0.39
CA ILE A 181 13.47 -6.97 -0.34
C ILE A 181 13.37 -8.34 0.33
N ALA A 182 12.96 -8.38 1.59
CA ALA A 182 13.02 -9.61 2.39
C ALA A 182 11.83 -9.73 3.37
N HIS A 183 11.48 -10.97 3.75
CA HIS A 183 10.43 -11.23 4.74
C HIS A 183 9.07 -10.60 4.41
N ASN A 184 8.74 -10.47 3.13
CA ASN A 184 7.43 -9.99 2.71
C ASN A 184 6.52 -11.19 2.35
N SER A 185 5.22 -11.07 2.61
CA SER A 185 4.27 -12.17 2.45
C SER A 185 3.11 -11.77 1.55
N ALA A 186 2.83 -12.58 0.53
CA ALA A 186 1.59 -12.50 -0.22
C ALA A 186 0.81 -13.77 0.13
N ARG A 187 -0.42 -13.63 0.62
CA ARG A 187 -1.23 -14.79 1.07
C ARG A 187 -2.71 -14.57 0.84
N VAL A 188 -3.43 -15.68 0.90
CA VAL A 188 -4.89 -15.71 1.01
C VAL A 188 -5.22 -16.28 2.37
N GLU A 189 -5.93 -15.51 3.18
CA GLU A 189 -6.55 -16.02 4.39
C GLU A 189 -7.92 -16.57 4.00
N THR A 190 -8.11 -17.88 4.12
CA THR A 190 -9.45 -18.44 3.98
C THR A 190 -10.14 -18.34 5.32
N VAL A 191 -11.16 -17.49 5.45
CA VAL A 191 -12.09 -17.54 6.60
C VAL A 191 -12.89 -18.84 6.53
N HIS A 192 -12.30 -19.93 7.01
CA HIS A 192 -12.93 -21.25 7.10
C HIS A 192 -13.94 -21.37 8.27
N SER A 193 -14.63 -20.29 8.66
CA SER A 193 -15.62 -20.41 9.74
C SER A 193 -16.86 -19.51 9.60
N ALA A 194 -18.00 -20.21 9.50
CA ALA A 194 -19.31 -19.82 10.03
C ALA A 194 -20.32 -19.06 9.15
N VAL A 195 -20.45 -19.38 7.86
CA VAL A 195 -21.77 -19.34 7.22
C VAL A 195 -21.96 -20.58 6.35
N GLY A 196 -22.86 -21.47 6.77
CA GLY A 196 -23.15 -22.69 6.04
C GLY A 196 -23.73 -22.40 4.66
N PHE A 197 -22.96 -22.67 3.62
CA PHE A 197 -23.51 -23.07 2.33
C PHE A 197 -23.27 -24.57 2.16
N MET A 198 -24.34 -25.33 2.39
CA MET A 198 -24.44 -26.73 2.00
C MET A 198 -24.25 -26.84 0.48
N GLY A 199 -23.31 -27.69 0.06
CA GLY A 199 -23.40 -28.40 -1.21
C GLY A 199 -22.26 -28.17 -2.20
N LEU A 200 -21.57 -29.29 -2.51
CA LEU A 200 -20.68 -29.53 -3.67
C LEU A 200 -19.29 -28.90 -3.52
N GLY A 201 -18.16 -29.59 -3.52
CA GLY A 201 -17.81 -30.97 -3.81
C GLY A 201 -16.30 -30.98 -4.11
N LEU A 202 -15.54 -31.75 -3.33
CA LEU A 202 -14.17 -32.28 -3.54
C LEU A 202 -13.39 -31.84 -4.81
N ARG A 203 -12.13 -31.43 -4.62
CA ARG A 203 -10.98 -32.20 -5.14
C ARG A 203 -9.64 -31.73 -4.55
N GLU A 204 -8.98 -32.67 -3.89
CA GLU A 204 -7.54 -32.72 -3.64
C GLU A 204 -6.75 -32.53 -4.94
N GLN A 205 -5.60 -31.84 -4.88
CA GLN A 205 -4.40 -32.31 -5.60
C GLN A 205 -3.15 -32.10 -4.76
N THR A 206 -2.60 -33.23 -4.33
CA THR A 206 -1.22 -33.47 -3.90
C THR A 206 -0.25 -33.38 -5.08
N ALA A 207 0.97 -32.90 -4.82
CA ALA A 207 2.20 -33.32 -5.50
C ALA A 207 3.33 -33.10 -4.47
N VAL A 208 3.92 -34.12 -3.82
CA VAL A 208 4.79 -35.22 -4.29
C VAL A 208 6.09 -34.73 -4.94
N SER A 209 7.17 -34.99 -4.18
CA SER A 209 8.63 -35.01 -4.43
C SER A 209 9.30 -33.78 -5.03
#